data_AF-A0A7Y5L0N3-F1
#
_entry.id   AF-A0A7Y5L0N3-F1
#
_cell.length_a   1.000
_cell.length_b   1.000
_cell.length_c   1.000
_cell.angle_alpha   90.00
_cell.angle_beta   90.00
_cell.angle_gamma   90.00
#
_symmetry.space_group_name_H-M   'P 1'
#
loop_
_entity.id
_entity.type
_entity.pdbx_description
1 polymer ?
#
loop_
_entity_poly.entity_id
_entity_poly.type
_entity_poly.pdbx_seq_one_letter_code
_entity_poly.pdbx_strand_id
1 'polypeptide(L)'
;MTMTMAPGVDAGSIREADAIRLVQGSAWERLRIGSMALGRLLRNPDDTAQVFLVGIALNAGSFPQLIARVVADEAGFQLAAEAPTIDSRSVDFDGLRALPADTLGGAYVRYLDDNKLDPDLFQPPPGLPKVPRWIAMRIRQTHDVWHTLTGYGPDVVGELCLQGFTYGQLGMPSSLAIATIGTVFRAPTAARRVLRGYQRGRRATYLPVVRFEDRWDRSLDDVRRELMIDPE
;
A
#
# COMPACT_ATOMS: atom_id res chain seq x y z
N MET A 1 14.86 36.88 -26.37
CA MET A 1 15.35 36.31 -25.10
C MET A 1 14.54 35.04 -24.85
N THR A 2 15.04 33.93 -25.35
CA THR A 2 14.35 32.64 -25.45
C THR A 2 14.67 31.86 -24.17
N MET A 3 13.69 31.67 -23.28
CA MET A 3 13.89 30.85 -22.08
C MET A 3 13.77 29.38 -22.45
N THR A 4 14.91 28.72 -22.45
CA THR A 4 15.11 27.28 -22.64
C THR A 4 14.47 26.51 -21.50
N MET A 5 13.56 25.57 -21.83
CA MET A 5 13.03 24.56 -20.90
C MET A 5 14.16 23.61 -20.49
N ALA A 6 14.28 23.34 -19.18
CA ALA A 6 15.24 22.39 -18.64
C ALA A 6 14.91 20.93 -19.05
N PRO A 7 15.92 20.06 -19.23
CA PRO A 7 15.73 18.73 -19.80
C PRO A 7 15.25 17.70 -18.76
N GLY A 8 14.39 16.80 -19.23
CA GLY A 8 14.23 15.39 -18.81
C GLY A 8 14.34 15.06 -17.31
N VAL A 9 13.19 14.88 -16.66
CA VAL A 9 13.10 14.04 -15.45
C VAL A 9 13.20 12.58 -15.91
N ASP A 10 14.37 11.98 -15.71
CA ASP A 10 14.62 10.55 -15.88
C ASP A 10 13.81 9.76 -14.82
N ALA A 11 12.98 8.82 -15.28
CA ALA A 11 11.96 8.17 -14.47
C ALA A 11 12.51 7.17 -13.44
N GLY A 12 13.78 6.75 -13.58
CA GLY A 12 14.45 5.82 -12.67
C GLY A 12 15.07 6.45 -11.42
N SER A 13 14.95 7.77 -11.21
CA SER A 13 15.68 8.45 -10.14
C SER A 13 14.91 9.59 -9.48
N ILE A 14 13.61 9.40 -9.22
CA ILE A 14 12.91 10.35 -8.34
C ILE A 14 13.51 10.18 -6.95
N ARG A 15 14.46 11.07 -6.66
CA ARG A 15 15.18 11.10 -5.39
C ARG A 15 14.18 11.54 -4.33
N GLU A 16 14.36 11.06 -3.10
CA GLU A 16 13.59 11.47 -1.92
C GLU A 16 13.34 12.99 -1.81
N ALA A 17 14.32 13.80 -2.26
CA ALA A 17 14.21 15.25 -2.32
C ALA A 17 13.09 15.76 -3.26
N ASP A 18 12.86 15.06 -4.36
CA ASP A 18 11.79 15.37 -5.32
C ASP A 18 10.42 14.99 -4.72
N ALA A 19 10.35 13.89 -3.98
CA ALA A 19 9.16 13.49 -3.22
C ALA A 19 8.78 14.50 -2.13
N ILE A 20 9.76 15.09 -1.43
CA ILE A 20 9.52 16.14 -0.42
C ILE A 20 9.00 17.43 -1.07
N ARG A 21 9.61 17.86 -2.19
CA ARG A 21 9.12 19.01 -2.95
C ARG A 21 7.68 18.81 -3.43
N LEU A 22 7.32 17.59 -3.81
CA LEU A 22 5.96 17.23 -4.24
C LEU A 22 4.93 17.35 -3.11
N VAL A 23 5.26 16.89 -1.91
CA VAL A 23 4.38 17.02 -0.73
C VAL A 23 4.14 18.50 -0.41
N GLN A 24 5.19 19.33 -0.49
CA GLN A 24 5.17 20.76 -0.17
C GLN A 24 4.63 21.65 -1.31
N GLY A 25 4.40 21.10 -2.50
CA GLY A 25 3.89 21.83 -3.67
C GLY A 25 2.44 22.29 -3.54
N SER A 26 1.96 23.06 -4.51
CA SER A 26 0.55 23.44 -4.61
C SER A 26 -0.35 22.25 -4.96
N ALA A 27 -1.66 22.38 -4.72
CA ALA A 27 -2.63 21.34 -5.09
C ALA A 27 -2.63 21.05 -6.60
N TRP A 28 -2.38 22.07 -7.43
CA TRP A 28 -2.27 21.94 -8.88
C TRP A 28 -1.03 21.16 -9.32
N GLU A 29 0.13 21.41 -8.70
CA GLU A 29 1.37 20.67 -8.99
C GLU A 29 1.24 19.19 -8.62
N ARG A 30 0.64 18.91 -7.45
CA ARG A 30 0.32 17.54 -7.04
C ARG A 30 -0.63 16.86 -8.02
N LEU A 31 -1.72 17.51 -8.42
CA LEU A 31 -2.67 16.95 -9.38
C LEU A 31 -2.03 16.65 -10.74
N ARG A 32 -1.23 17.58 -11.26
CA ARG A 32 -0.51 17.39 -12.54
C ARG A 32 0.42 16.19 -12.48
N ILE A 33 1.20 16.07 -11.40
CA ILE A 33 2.22 15.03 -11.27
C ILE A 33 1.58 13.67 -10.99
N GLY A 34 0.55 13.62 -10.14
CA GLY A 34 -0.26 12.42 -9.94
C GLY A 34 -0.89 11.92 -11.25
N SER A 35 -1.41 12.83 -12.08
CA SER A 35 -1.98 12.49 -13.39
C SER A 35 -0.93 11.97 -14.38
N MET A 36 0.26 12.58 -14.41
CA MET A 36 1.38 12.11 -15.25
C MET A 36 1.90 10.74 -14.81
N ALA A 37 2.08 10.53 -13.50
CA ALA A 37 2.53 9.27 -12.93
C ALA A 37 1.52 8.16 -13.19
N LEU A 38 0.22 8.44 -13.03
CA LEU A 38 -0.83 7.49 -13.36
C LEU A 38 -0.85 7.14 -14.86
N GLY A 39 -0.66 8.13 -15.73
CA GLY A 39 -0.53 7.90 -17.16
C GLY A 39 0.69 7.06 -17.55
N ARG A 40 1.78 7.13 -16.79
CA ARG A 40 2.97 6.27 -16.96
C ARG A 40 2.71 4.86 -16.45
N LEU A 41 2.08 4.72 -15.28
CA LEU A 41 1.68 3.43 -14.72
C LEU A 41 0.72 2.66 -15.65
N LEU A 42 -0.19 3.36 -16.34
CA LEU A 42 -1.07 2.74 -17.35
C LEU A 42 -0.32 2.20 -18.57
N ARG A 43 0.84 2.78 -18.91
CA ARG A 43 1.67 2.32 -20.03
C ARG A 43 2.66 1.24 -19.61
N ASN A 44 3.15 1.29 -18.37
CA ASN A 44 4.03 0.31 -17.77
C ASN A 44 3.57 0.01 -16.33
N PRO A 45 2.75 -1.04 -16.13
CA PRO A 45 2.23 -1.41 -14.82
C PRO A 45 3.32 -1.84 -13.83
N ASP A 46 4.46 -2.31 -14.33
CA ASP A 46 5.58 -2.80 -13.50
C ASP A 46 6.45 -1.64 -12.94
N ASP A 47 6.14 -0.38 -13.31
CA ASP A 47 6.84 0.81 -12.80
C ASP A 47 6.29 1.20 -11.41
N THR A 48 6.70 0.46 -10.39
CA THR A 48 6.31 0.65 -8.98
C THR A 48 6.70 2.04 -8.43
N ALA A 49 7.68 2.72 -9.04
CA ALA A 49 8.02 4.10 -8.69
C ALA A 49 6.89 5.07 -9.03
N GLN A 50 6.08 4.81 -10.06
CA GLN A 50 4.90 5.64 -10.34
C GLN A 50 3.80 5.43 -9.30
N VAL A 51 3.63 4.23 -8.74
CA VAL A 51 2.65 3.99 -7.65
C VAL A 51 3.00 4.85 -6.44
N PHE A 52 4.29 4.93 -6.10
CA PHE A 52 4.79 5.79 -5.03
C PHE A 52 4.46 7.28 -5.29
N LEU A 53 4.70 7.77 -6.51
CA LEU A 53 4.39 9.13 -6.90
C LEU A 53 2.90 9.46 -6.88
N VAL A 54 2.06 8.58 -7.43
CA VAL A 54 0.60 8.73 -7.41
C VAL A 54 0.11 8.81 -5.97
N GLY A 55 0.65 7.96 -5.09
CA GLY A 55 0.36 7.99 -3.66
C GLY A 55 0.70 9.33 -3.01
N ILE A 56 1.94 9.81 -3.16
CA ILE A 56 2.37 11.10 -2.57
C ILE A 56 1.54 12.26 -3.11
N ALA A 57 1.29 12.29 -4.41
CA ALA A 57 0.58 13.37 -5.06
C ALA A 57 -0.89 13.43 -4.63
N LEU A 58 -1.59 12.30 -4.63
CA LEU A 58 -3.04 12.27 -4.43
C LEU A 58 -3.46 12.11 -2.97
N ASN A 59 -2.63 11.50 -2.11
CA ASN A 59 -3.02 11.20 -0.74
C ASN A 59 -2.68 12.32 0.26
N ALA A 60 -1.93 13.35 -0.15
CA ALA A 60 -1.47 14.40 0.77
C ALA A 60 -2.60 15.02 1.63
N GLY A 61 -3.80 15.19 1.05
CA GLY A 61 -4.96 15.72 1.76
C GLY A 61 -5.71 14.74 2.66
N SER A 62 -5.49 13.43 2.49
CA SER A 62 -6.14 12.34 3.23
C SER A 62 -5.25 11.75 4.33
N PHE A 63 -3.94 12.02 4.27
CA PHE A 63 -2.96 11.53 5.22
C PHE A 63 -3.19 11.99 6.67
N PRO A 64 -3.54 13.26 6.94
CA PRO A 64 -3.85 13.71 8.30
C PRO A 64 -5.01 12.93 8.95
N GLN A 65 -6.04 12.59 8.18
CA GLN A 65 -7.19 11.82 8.66
C GLN A 65 -6.81 10.36 8.92
N LEU A 66 -5.97 9.76 8.08
CA LEU A 66 -5.39 8.43 8.36
C LEU A 66 -4.63 8.45 9.68
N ILE A 67 -3.73 9.42 9.87
CA ILE A 67 -2.94 9.55 11.10
C ILE A 67 -3.87 9.71 12.30
N ALA A 68 -4.81 10.65 12.23
CA ALA A 68 -5.78 10.92 13.30
C ALA A 68 -6.58 9.66 13.67
N ARG A 69 -7.03 8.88 12.69
CA ARG A 69 -7.77 7.64 12.93
C ARG A 69 -6.91 6.56 13.60
N VAL A 70 -5.64 6.41 13.19
CA VAL A 70 -4.71 5.44 13.81
C VAL A 70 -4.41 5.82 15.25
N VAL A 71 -4.10 7.09 15.53
CA VAL A 71 -3.70 7.53 16.88
C VAL A 71 -4.89 7.67 17.84
N ALA A 72 -6.12 7.78 17.33
CA ALA A 72 -7.32 7.80 18.15
C ALA A 72 -7.76 6.40 18.62
N ASP A 73 -7.23 5.35 17.99
CA ASP A 73 -7.44 3.96 18.39
C ASP A 73 -6.37 3.57 19.44
N GLU A 74 -6.77 2.88 20.52
CA GLU A 74 -5.84 2.50 21.59
C GLU A 74 -4.74 1.56 21.09
N ALA A 75 -5.09 0.54 20.31
CA ALA A 75 -4.14 -0.39 19.73
C ALA A 75 -3.25 0.33 18.69
N GLY A 76 -3.85 1.21 17.88
CA GLY A 76 -3.14 2.03 16.92
C GLY A 76 -2.13 3.00 17.56
N PHE A 77 -2.48 3.62 18.69
CA PHE A 77 -1.59 4.49 19.46
C PHE A 77 -0.39 3.72 20.02
N GLN A 78 -0.63 2.57 20.66
CA GLN A 78 0.43 1.71 21.18
C GLN A 78 1.36 1.23 20.06
N LEU A 79 0.79 0.76 18.95
CA LEU A 79 1.52 0.31 17.78
C LEU A 79 2.38 1.43 17.19
N ALA A 80 1.85 2.66 17.13
CA ALA A 80 2.61 3.83 16.67
C ALA A 80 3.73 4.27 17.61
N ALA A 81 3.58 4.02 18.93
CA ALA A 81 4.61 4.32 19.91
C ALA A 81 5.81 3.36 19.78
N GLU A 82 5.53 2.06 19.66
CA GLU A 82 6.51 1.00 19.44
C GLU A 82 7.15 1.08 18.05
N ALA A 83 6.37 1.50 17.05
CA ALA A 83 6.78 1.67 15.68
C ALA A 83 7.45 0.42 15.05
N PRO A 84 6.87 -0.79 15.15
CA PRO A 84 7.45 -2.00 14.56
C PRO A 84 7.52 -1.90 13.03
N THR A 85 8.57 -2.47 12.45
CA THR A 85 8.71 -2.62 11.00
C THR A 85 8.50 -4.07 10.60
N ILE A 86 8.13 -4.31 9.34
CA ILE A 86 8.11 -5.64 8.72
C ILE A 86 9.18 -5.62 7.63
N ASP A 87 10.41 -5.91 8.03
CA ASP A 87 11.59 -6.01 7.17
C ASP A 87 12.53 -7.10 7.72
N SER A 88 13.54 -7.49 6.96
CA SER A 88 14.45 -8.60 7.30
C SER A 88 15.24 -8.38 8.59
N ARG A 89 15.27 -7.15 9.12
CA ARG A 89 15.94 -6.83 10.39
C ARG A 89 15.04 -7.02 11.60
N SER A 90 13.71 -7.04 11.40
CA SER A 90 12.71 -7.12 12.46
C SER A 90 11.91 -8.42 12.45
N VAL A 91 11.81 -9.08 11.30
CA VAL A 91 11.05 -10.33 11.12
C VAL A 91 11.99 -11.46 10.69
N ASP A 92 11.92 -12.59 11.39
CA ASP A 92 12.63 -13.83 11.02
C ASP A 92 11.91 -14.53 9.87
N PHE A 93 12.23 -14.15 8.63
CA PHE A 93 11.63 -14.74 7.43
C PHE A 93 11.98 -16.22 7.24
N ASP A 94 13.14 -16.69 7.72
CA ASP A 94 13.47 -18.12 7.68
C ASP A 94 12.61 -18.91 8.67
N GLY A 95 12.36 -18.33 9.85
CA GLY A 95 11.34 -18.81 10.77
C GLY A 95 9.94 -18.87 10.14
N LEU A 96 9.54 -17.83 9.40
CA LEU A 96 8.27 -17.83 8.68
C LEU A 96 8.18 -18.96 7.63
N ARG A 97 9.28 -19.25 6.91
CA ARG A 97 9.33 -20.33 5.91
C ARG A 97 9.13 -21.70 6.54
N ALA A 98 9.56 -21.88 7.79
CA ALA A 98 9.38 -23.11 8.54
C ALA A 98 7.94 -23.29 9.08
N LEU A 99 7.11 -22.24 9.08
CA LEU A 99 5.71 -22.34 9.52
C LEU A 99 4.84 -23.09 8.49
N PRO A 100 3.75 -23.75 8.95
CA PRO A 100 2.78 -24.39 8.07
C PRO A 100 2.17 -23.44 7.01
N ALA A 101 1.79 -24.00 5.86
CA ALA A 101 1.20 -23.28 4.71
C ALA A 101 -0.04 -22.47 5.03
N ASP A 102 -0.80 -22.93 6.01
CA ASP A 102 -2.07 -22.39 6.44
C ASP A 102 -1.96 -21.39 7.59
N THR A 103 -0.76 -21.04 8.07
CA THR A 103 -0.58 -19.89 8.98
C THR A 103 -0.42 -18.58 8.22
N LEU A 104 -0.68 -17.44 8.86
CA LEU A 104 -0.49 -16.12 8.25
C LEU A 104 0.94 -15.92 7.76
N GLY A 105 1.93 -16.16 8.62
CA GLY A 105 3.34 -15.95 8.32
C GLY A 105 3.85 -16.91 7.26
N GLY A 106 3.41 -18.17 7.34
CA GLY A 106 3.72 -19.18 6.33
C GLY A 106 3.14 -18.84 4.95
N ALA A 107 1.87 -18.44 4.89
CA ALA A 107 1.25 -17.99 3.64
C ALA A 107 1.91 -16.72 3.09
N TYR A 108 2.23 -15.76 3.96
CA TYR A 108 2.85 -14.49 3.58
C TYR A 108 4.24 -14.68 2.97
N VAL A 109 5.12 -15.47 3.60
CA VAL A 109 6.47 -15.65 3.06
C VAL A 109 6.46 -16.43 1.74
N ARG A 110 5.55 -17.40 1.57
CA ARG A 110 5.32 -18.07 0.29
C ARG A 110 4.83 -17.11 -0.78
N TYR A 111 3.90 -16.20 -0.44
CA TYR A 111 3.47 -15.15 -1.36
C TYR A 111 4.65 -14.28 -1.82
N LEU A 112 5.57 -13.92 -0.92
CA LEU A 112 6.78 -13.18 -1.29
C LEU A 112 7.70 -14.00 -2.19
N ASP A 113 8.00 -15.25 -1.80
CA ASP A 113 8.93 -16.13 -2.51
C ASP A 113 8.42 -16.47 -3.92
N ASP A 114 7.14 -16.84 -4.06
CA ASP A 114 6.49 -17.20 -5.34
C ASP A 114 6.49 -16.02 -6.33
N ASN A 115 6.42 -14.79 -5.82
CA ASN A 115 6.36 -13.57 -6.61
C ASN A 115 7.69 -12.80 -6.64
N LYS A 116 8.75 -13.35 -6.05
CA LYS A 116 10.10 -12.76 -5.98
C LYS A 116 10.09 -11.33 -5.41
N LEU A 117 9.27 -11.11 -4.38
CA LEU A 117 9.11 -9.82 -3.73
C LEU A 117 10.11 -9.68 -2.58
N ASP A 118 10.70 -8.49 -2.48
CA ASP A 118 11.65 -8.14 -1.43
C ASP A 118 10.94 -7.34 -0.32
N PRO A 119 10.84 -7.86 0.92
CA PRO A 119 10.23 -7.14 2.04
C PRO A 119 11.00 -5.86 2.42
N ASP A 120 12.27 -5.74 2.01
CA ASP A 120 13.15 -4.60 2.33
C ASP A 120 13.05 -3.45 1.32
N LEU A 121 12.23 -3.60 0.28
CA LEU A 121 12.08 -2.63 -0.81
C LEU A 121 11.62 -1.25 -0.31
N PHE A 122 10.79 -1.22 0.73
CA PHE A 122 10.18 0.01 1.19
C PHE A 122 11.16 0.82 2.04
N GLN A 123 11.23 2.13 1.77
CA GLN A 123 12.01 3.08 2.55
C GLN A 123 11.10 4.08 3.27
N PRO A 124 11.42 4.48 4.52
CA PRO A 124 10.61 5.43 5.26
C PRO A 124 10.60 6.79 4.54
N PRO A 125 9.44 7.43 4.37
CA PRO A 125 9.38 8.73 3.71
C PRO A 125 10.14 9.81 4.52
N PRO A 126 10.99 10.60 3.87
CA PRO A 126 11.83 11.59 4.53
C PRO A 126 11.01 12.82 4.95
N GLY A 127 11.54 13.61 5.86
CA GLY A 127 10.95 14.91 6.22
C GLY A 127 9.66 14.84 7.05
N LEU A 128 9.12 13.65 7.33
CA LEU A 128 7.98 13.47 8.23
C LEU A 128 8.42 13.23 9.68
N PRO A 129 7.64 13.65 10.71
CA PRO A 129 7.88 13.27 12.09
C PRO A 129 7.77 11.75 12.31
N LYS A 130 8.29 11.23 13.43
CA LYS A 130 8.39 9.78 13.72
C LYS A 130 7.08 9.01 13.43
N VAL A 131 5.96 9.43 14.03
CA VAL A 131 4.67 8.73 13.92
C VAL A 131 4.09 8.77 12.50
N PRO A 132 3.90 9.93 11.85
CA PRO A 132 3.46 10.00 10.45
C PRO A 132 4.37 9.21 9.48
N ARG A 133 5.69 9.28 9.68
CA ARG A 133 6.67 8.53 8.89
C ARG A 133 6.45 7.02 9.03
N TRP A 134 6.31 6.55 10.26
CA TRP A 134 6.08 5.15 10.54
C TRP A 134 4.73 4.67 10.01
N ILE A 135 3.64 5.42 10.16
CA ILE A 135 2.33 5.07 9.60
C ILE A 135 2.42 4.93 8.07
N ALA A 136 3.07 5.88 7.40
CA ALA A 136 3.26 5.83 5.95
C ALA A 136 4.06 4.59 5.51
N MET A 137 5.09 4.24 6.27
CA MET A 137 5.91 3.05 6.03
C MET A 137 5.12 1.77 6.26
N ARG A 138 4.37 1.69 7.38
CA ARG A 138 3.58 0.52 7.75
C ARG A 138 2.54 0.16 6.70
N ILE A 139 1.82 1.14 6.16
CA ILE A 139 0.84 0.89 5.08
C ILE A 139 1.51 0.23 3.86
N ARG A 140 2.77 0.59 3.56
CA ARG A 140 3.53 -0.03 2.46
C ARG A 140 4.01 -1.43 2.83
N GLN A 141 4.64 -1.59 3.98
CA GLN A 141 5.17 -2.89 4.44
C GLN A 141 4.08 -3.95 4.64
N THR A 142 2.86 -3.53 4.99
CA THR A 142 1.72 -4.44 5.17
C THR A 142 0.95 -4.73 3.88
N HIS A 143 1.28 -4.08 2.77
CA HIS A 143 0.60 -4.28 1.48
C HIS A 143 0.53 -5.75 1.06
N ASP A 144 1.67 -6.45 1.12
CA ASP A 144 1.77 -7.85 0.69
C ASP A 144 1.13 -8.82 1.70
N VAL A 145 1.04 -8.39 2.97
CA VAL A 145 0.22 -9.08 3.97
C VAL A 145 -1.27 -8.96 3.59
N TRP A 146 -1.70 -7.82 3.04
CA TRP A 146 -3.09 -7.63 2.63
C TRP A 146 -3.45 -8.48 1.40
N HIS A 147 -2.53 -8.67 0.46
CA HIS A 147 -2.70 -9.69 -0.59
C HIS A 147 -2.96 -11.07 0.01
N THR A 148 -2.12 -11.49 0.94
CA THR A 148 -2.24 -12.78 1.64
C THR A 148 -3.59 -12.93 2.34
N LEU A 149 -4.01 -11.91 3.09
CA LEU A 149 -5.29 -11.92 3.82
C LEU A 149 -6.50 -11.95 2.88
N THR A 150 -6.47 -11.17 1.81
CA THR A 150 -7.61 -11.01 0.90
C THR A 150 -7.70 -12.10 -0.16
N GLY A 151 -6.60 -12.79 -0.45
CA GLY A 151 -6.49 -13.77 -1.53
C GLY A 151 -6.35 -13.15 -2.92
N TYR A 152 -6.22 -11.83 -3.03
CA TYR A 152 -5.95 -11.19 -4.32
C TYR A 152 -4.50 -11.41 -4.72
N GLY A 153 -4.27 -12.00 -5.90
CA GLY A 153 -2.94 -12.19 -6.45
C GLY A 153 -2.29 -10.88 -6.93
N PRO A 154 -1.02 -10.92 -7.35
CA PRO A 154 -0.29 -9.78 -7.90
C PRO A 154 -0.55 -9.57 -9.40
N ASP A 155 -1.48 -10.32 -9.99
CA ASP A 155 -1.92 -10.06 -11.36
C ASP A 155 -2.70 -8.75 -11.44
N VAL A 156 -2.82 -8.18 -12.64
CA VAL A 156 -3.50 -6.90 -12.86
C VAL A 156 -4.90 -6.85 -12.25
N VAL A 157 -5.69 -7.93 -12.31
CA VAL A 157 -7.04 -7.93 -11.74
C VAL A 157 -6.98 -8.01 -10.21
N GLY A 158 -6.11 -8.87 -9.66
CA GLY A 158 -5.88 -8.98 -8.23
C GLY A 158 -5.46 -7.64 -7.61
N GLU A 159 -4.49 -6.95 -8.21
CA GLU A 159 -4.04 -5.62 -7.81
C GLU A 159 -5.17 -4.60 -7.80
N LEU A 160 -5.99 -4.55 -8.86
CA LEU A 160 -7.13 -3.63 -8.90
C LEU A 160 -8.17 -3.95 -7.82
N CYS A 161 -8.39 -5.23 -7.51
CA CYS A 161 -9.27 -5.64 -6.44
C CYS A 161 -8.72 -5.25 -5.06
N LEU A 162 -7.40 -5.41 -4.85
CA LEU A 162 -6.75 -4.96 -3.63
C LEU A 162 -6.77 -3.44 -3.52
N GLN A 163 -6.57 -2.67 -4.59
CA GLN A 163 -6.71 -1.21 -4.55
C GLN A 163 -8.15 -0.78 -4.21
N GLY A 164 -9.16 -1.51 -4.69
CA GLY A 164 -10.53 -1.36 -4.23
C GLY A 164 -10.65 -1.56 -2.72
N PHE A 165 -10.12 -2.67 -2.21
CA PHE A 165 -10.09 -3.00 -0.77
C PHE A 165 -9.37 -1.92 0.05
N THR A 166 -8.19 -1.49 -0.38
CA THR A 166 -7.38 -0.42 0.22
C THR A 166 -8.12 0.91 0.26
N TYR A 167 -8.87 1.25 -0.79
CA TYR A 167 -9.73 2.42 -0.75
C TYR A 167 -10.85 2.28 0.28
N GLY A 168 -11.44 1.09 0.42
CA GLY A 168 -12.43 0.79 1.46
C GLY A 168 -11.89 0.93 2.89
N GLN A 169 -10.63 0.56 3.10
CA GLN A 169 -9.93 0.68 4.39
C GLN A 169 -9.52 2.13 4.69
N LEU A 170 -8.81 2.76 3.76
CA LEU A 170 -8.05 3.98 4.02
C LEU A 170 -8.71 5.26 3.47
N GLY A 171 -9.65 5.14 2.53
CA GLY A 171 -10.23 6.29 1.84
C GLY A 171 -9.24 7.05 0.96
N MET A 172 -8.13 6.42 0.57
CA MET A 172 -7.04 7.08 -0.17
C MET A 172 -7.39 7.36 -1.63
N PRO A 173 -7.33 8.62 -2.10
CA PRO A 173 -7.69 8.99 -3.47
C PRO A 173 -6.84 8.28 -4.54
N SER A 174 -5.56 7.99 -4.25
CA SER A 174 -4.71 7.19 -5.16
C SER A 174 -5.26 5.79 -5.40
N SER A 175 -5.65 5.07 -4.35
CA SER A 175 -6.22 3.72 -4.48
C SER A 175 -7.53 3.73 -5.26
N LEU A 176 -8.39 4.75 -5.04
CA LEU A 176 -9.59 4.93 -5.88
C LEU A 176 -9.22 5.17 -7.35
N ALA A 177 -8.25 6.05 -7.61
CA ALA A 177 -7.84 6.37 -8.97
C ALA A 177 -7.25 5.16 -9.69
N ILE A 178 -6.36 4.40 -9.04
CA ILE A 178 -5.75 3.18 -9.60
C ILE A 178 -6.84 2.12 -9.84
N ALA A 179 -7.69 1.85 -8.84
CA ALA A 179 -8.76 0.86 -8.98
C ALA A 179 -9.73 1.22 -10.13
N THR A 180 -10.16 2.47 -10.23
CA THR A 180 -11.14 2.89 -11.25
C THR A 180 -10.51 2.98 -12.64
N ILE A 181 -9.43 3.73 -12.80
CA ILE A 181 -8.80 3.97 -14.11
C ILE A 181 -8.17 2.68 -14.63
N GLY A 182 -7.50 1.91 -13.77
CA GLY A 182 -6.97 0.60 -14.14
C GLY A 182 -8.07 -0.37 -14.57
N THR A 183 -9.21 -0.41 -13.87
CA THR A 183 -10.36 -1.23 -14.30
C THR A 183 -10.85 -0.83 -15.68
N VAL A 184 -11.11 0.46 -15.91
CA VAL A 184 -11.66 0.95 -17.19
C VAL A 184 -10.75 0.62 -18.36
N PHE A 185 -9.43 0.82 -18.21
CA PHE A 185 -8.50 0.71 -19.33
C PHE A 185 -7.85 -0.67 -19.47
N ARG A 186 -7.75 -1.47 -18.40
CA ARG A 186 -6.97 -2.71 -18.38
C ARG A 186 -7.79 -3.96 -18.09
N ALA A 187 -8.84 -3.85 -17.28
CA ALA A 187 -9.66 -5.00 -16.88
C ALA A 187 -11.15 -4.62 -16.77
N PRO A 188 -11.82 -4.19 -17.85
CA PRO A 188 -13.19 -3.68 -17.78
C PRO A 188 -14.19 -4.73 -17.28
N THR A 189 -13.93 -6.00 -17.54
CA THR A 189 -14.74 -7.13 -17.04
C THR A 189 -14.59 -7.37 -15.54
N ALA A 190 -13.55 -6.82 -14.89
CA ALA A 190 -13.29 -6.98 -13.47
C ALA A 190 -14.04 -5.97 -12.57
N ALA A 191 -14.79 -5.02 -13.14
CA ALA A 191 -15.43 -3.93 -12.38
C ALA A 191 -16.26 -4.41 -11.17
N ARG A 192 -16.99 -5.52 -11.31
CA ARG A 192 -17.75 -6.11 -10.20
C ARG A 192 -16.84 -6.70 -9.11
N ARG A 193 -15.73 -7.34 -9.48
CA ARG A 193 -14.74 -7.88 -8.52
C ARG A 193 -14.06 -6.74 -7.76
N VAL A 194 -13.67 -5.67 -8.45
CA VAL A 194 -13.07 -4.49 -7.84
C VAL A 194 -14.04 -3.79 -6.87
N LEU A 195 -15.31 -3.65 -7.26
CA LEU A 195 -16.36 -3.14 -6.37
C LEU A 195 -16.55 -4.05 -5.14
N ARG A 196 -16.51 -5.38 -5.31
CA ARG A 196 -16.55 -6.34 -4.19
C ARG A 196 -15.34 -6.16 -3.28
N GLY A 197 -14.15 -5.90 -3.84
CA GLY A 197 -12.94 -5.55 -3.09
C GLY A 197 -13.15 -4.34 -2.19
N TYR A 198 -13.69 -3.25 -2.73
CA TYR A 198 -14.06 -2.07 -1.95
C TYR A 198 -15.07 -2.38 -0.82
N GLN A 199 -16.10 -3.17 -1.12
CA GLN A 199 -17.10 -3.56 -0.12
C GLN A 199 -16.50 -4.43 1.00
N ARG A 200 -15.63 -5.39 0.65
CA ARG A 200 -14.86 -6.21 1.60
C ARG A 200 -13.99 -5.32 2.49
N GLY A 201 -13.25 -4.40 1.89
CA GLY A 201 -12.40 -3.44 2.61
C GLY A 201 -13.18 -2.57 3.59
N ARG A 202 -14.42 -2.17 3.24
CA ARG A 202 -15.28 -1.39 4.16
C ARG A 202 -15.85 -2.19 5.34
N ARG A 203 -15.98 -3.51 5.20
CA ARG A 203 -16.54 -4.40 6.24
C ARG A 203 -15.47 -4.94 7.17
N ALA A 204 -14.26 -5.15 6.64
CA ALA A 204 -13.13 -5.65 7.42
C ALA A 204 -12.79 -4.72 8.59
N THR A 205 -12.21 -5.31 9.63
CA THR A 205 -11.53 -4.58 10.71
C THR A 205 -10.53 -3.58 10.10
N TYR A 206 -10.34 -2.45 10.77
CA TYR A 206 -9.41 -1.43 10.29
C TYR A 206 -7.96 -1.91 10.41
N LEU A 207 -7.39 -2.39 9.31
CA LEU A 207 -6.08 -3.04 9.28
C LEU A 207 -4.89 -2.17 9.70
N PRO A 208 -4.89 -0.82 9.53
CA PRO A 208 -3.76 0.01 9.95
C PRO A 208 -3.42 -0.07 11.44
N VAL A 209 -4.35 -0.51 12.29
CA VAL A 209 -4.13 -0.66 13.75
C VAL A 209 -3.85 -2.10 14.17
N VAL A 210 -3.78 -3.04 13.23
CA VAL A 210 -3.52 -4.46 13.51
C VAL A 210 -2.00 -4.70 13.60
N ARG A 211 -1.57 -5.39 14.67
CA ARG A 211 -0.20 -5.92 14.82
C ARG A 211 -0.10 -7.32 14.21
N PHE A 212 0.31 -7.42 12.94
CA PHE A 212 0.44 -8.71 12.25
C PHE A 212 1.59 -9.55 12.82
N GLU A 213 2.56 -8.88 13.42
CA GLU A 213 3.75 -9.46 14.03
C GLU A 213 3.42 -10.48 15.14
N ASP A 214 2.28 -10.31 15.82
CA ASP A 214 1.79 -11.23 16.86
C ASP A 214 0.96 -12.42 16.30
N ARG A 215 0.85 -12.53 14.98
CA ARG A 215 -0.11 -13.43 14.32
C ARG A 215 0.53 -14.37 13.29
N TRP A 216 1.86 -14.37 13.15
CA TRP A 216 2.54 -15.12 12.11
C TRP A 216 2.31 -16.64 12.19
N ASP A 217 2.28 -17.19 13.39
CA ASP A 217 2.06 -18.61 13.69
C ASP A 217 0.58 -19.01 13.72
N ARG A 218 -0.35 -18.04 13.69
CA ARG A 218 -1.78 -18.29 13.74
C ARG A 218 -2.32 -18.72 12.39
N SER A 219 -3.33 -19.59 12.40
CA SER A 219 -4.08 -19.99 11.20
C SER A 219 -4.58 -18.76 10.44
N LEU A 220 -4.31 -18.73 9.13
CA LEU A 220 -4.72 -17.66 8.23
C LEU A 220 -6.24 -17.50 8.22
N ASP A 221 -6.99 -18.59 8.29
CA ASP A 221 -8.45 -18.55 8.33
C ASP A 221 -8.97 -18.02 9.67
N ASP A 222 -8.29 -18.29 10.79
CA ASP A 222 -8.62 -17.70 12.08
C ASP A 222 -8.37 -16.18 12.07
N VAL A 223 -7.24 -15.75 11.53
CA VAL A 223 -6.91 -14.33 11.38
C VAL A 223 -7.91 -13.64 10.46
N ARG A 224 -8.28 -14.25 9.34
CA ARG A 224 -9.32 -13.74 8.43
C ARG A 224 -10.66 -13.55 9.13
N ARG A 225 -11.11 -14.54 9.92
CA ARG A 225 -12.35 -14.46 10.70
C ARG A 225 -12.30 -13.35 11.74
N GLU A 226 -11.21 -13.23 12.48
CA GLU A 226 -10.99 -12.15 13.46
C GLU A 226 -11.04 -10.77 12.81
N LEU A 227 -10.46 -10.63 11.61
CA LEU A 227 -10.40 -9.36 10.89
C LEU A 227 -11.61 -9.11 9.98
N MET A 228 -12.63 -9.98 10.02
CA MET A 228 -13.83 -9.91 9.16
C MET A 228 -13.48 -9.82 7.66
N ILE A 229 -12.49 -10.60 7.23
CA ILE A 229 -12.07 -10.71 5.83
C ILE A 229 -12.50 -12.08 5.30
N ASP A 230 -13.61 -12.13 4.57
CA ASP A 230 -14.00 -13.35 3.86
C ASP A 230 -12.95 -13.67 2.77
N PRO A 231 -12.55 -14.93 2.54
CA PRO A 231 -11.77 -15.32 1.37
C PRO A 231 -12.54 -15.02 0.07
N GLU A 232 -11.83 -14.84 -1.05
CA GLU A 232 -12.46 -14.48 -2.35
C GLU A 232 -13.42 -15.56 -2.88
#